data_AF-A0A088F6U2-F1
#
_entry.id   AF-A0A088F6U2-F1
#
_cell.length_a   1.000
_cell.length_b   1.000
_cell.length_c   1.000
_cell.angle_alpha   90.00
_cell.angle_beta   90.00
_cell.angle_gamma   90.00
#
_symmetry.space_group_name_H-M   'P 1'
#
loop_
_entity.id
_entity.type
_entity.pdbx_description
1 polymer ?
#
loop_
_entity_poly.entity_id
_entity_poly.type
_entity_poly.pdbx_seq_one_letter_code
_entity_poly.pdbx_strand_id
1 'polypeptide(L)'
;TITLLLQDQVGGLQATRDDGKTWITVQPVAGAFVVNLGDHGHYLSNGRFKNADHQAVVNSNYSRLSIATFQNPAPEATVYPLSVREGEKP
;
A
#
# COMPACT_ATOMS: atom_id res chain seq x y z
N THR A 1 -6.45 -0.50 5.52
CA THR A 1 -5.21 -1.04 6.11
C THR A 1 -4.11 -0.09 5.76
N ILE A 2 -3.18 0.14 6.68
CA ILE A 2 -1.92 0.82 6.39
C ILE A 2 -0.82 -0.20 6.58
N THR A 3 -0.01 -0.41 5.55
CA THR A 3 1.17 -1.26 5.65
C THR A 3 2.41 -0.39 5.66
N LEU A 4 3.29 -0.65 6.61
CA LEU A 4 4.64 -0.11 6.66
C LEU A 4 5.60 -1.22 6.21
N LEU A 5 6.28 -0.99 5.10
CA LEU A 5 7.21 -1.95 4.52
C LEU A 5 8.63 -1.38 4.58
N LEU A 6 9.49 -2.06 5.33
CA LEU A 6 10.93 -1.88 5.22
C LEU A 6 11.47 -2.87 4.19
N GLN A 7 12.08 -2.34 3.14
CA GLN A 7 12.76 -3.13 2.12
C GLN A 7 14.28 -2.91 2.21
N ASP A 8 15.04 -3.93 1.87
CA ASP A 8 16.47 -3.79 1.61
C ASP A 8 16.73 -3.04 0.28
N GLN A 9 18.00 -3.01 -0.15
CA GLN A 9 18.40 -2.32 -1.37
C GLN A 9 18.31 -3.19 -2.64
N VAL A 10 17.82 -4.44 -2.56
CA VAL A 10 17.62 -5.30 -3.73
C VAL A 10 16.35 -4.90 -4.49
N GLY A 11 15.36 -4.33 -3.80
CA GLY A 11 14.13 -3.83 -4.40
C GLY A 11 13.21 -4.93 -4.90
N GLY A 12 12.52 -4.73 -6.03
CA GLY A 12 11.61 -5.73 -6.60
C GLY A 12 10.15 -5.61 -6.15
N LEU A 13 9.79 -4.62 -5.33
CA LEU A 13 8.40 -4.25 -5.17
C LEU A 13 7.90 -3.55 -6.44
N GLN A 14 6.78 -4.01 -6.98
CA GLN A 14 6.04 -3.32 -8.02
C GLN A 14 4.62 -3.03 -7.55
N ALA A 15 4.05 -1.92 -8.02
CA ALA A 15 2.66 -1.55 -7.79
C ALA A 15 2.01 -1.08 -9.09
N THR A 16 0.69 -1.20 -9.19
CA THR A 16 -0.03 -0.68 -10.35
C THR A 16 -0.22 0.84 -10.28
N ARG A 17 -0.26 1.46 -11.46
CA ARG A 17 -0.59 2.86 -11.70
C ARG A 17 -1.61 2.93 -12.85
N ASP A 18 -2.14 4.13 -13.10
CA ASP A 18 -3.00 4.42 -14.24
C ASP A 18 -4.26 3.52 -14.26
N ASP A 19 -4.88 3.37 -13.08
CA ASP A 19 -6.04 2.50 -12.83
C ASP A 19 -5.79 1.03 -13.18
N GLY A 20 -4.66 0.49 -12.71
CA GLY A 20 -4.32 -0.92 -12.91
C GLY A 20 -3.65 -1.25 -14.24
N LYS A 21 -3.45 -0.26 -15.12
CA LYS A 21 -2.99 -0.50 -16.49
C LYS A 21 -1.48 -0.69 -16.62
N THR A 22 -0.71 -0.04 -15.75
CA THR A 22 0.76 -0.06 -15.84
C THR A 22 1.36 -0.47 -14.51
N TRP A 23 2.49 -1.18 -14.56
CA TRP A 23 3.28 -1.52 -13.38
C TRP A 23 4.43 -0.54 -13.24
N ILE A 24 4.68 -0.09 -12.01
CA ILE A 24 5.84 0.72 -11.66
C ILE A 24 6.68 0.00 -10.62
N THR A 25 8.00 0.08 -10.77
CA THR A 25 8.94 -0.41 -9.75
C THR A 25 9.10 0.65 -8.66
N VAL A 26 8.88 0.24 -7.40
CA VAL A 26 9.11 1.08 -6.24
C VAL A 26 10.59 1.00 -5.89
N GLN A 27 11.34 2.07 -6.16
CA GLN A 27 12.77 2.12 -5.90
C GLN A 27 13.06 2.11 -4.39
N PRO A 28 13.97 1.25 -3.91
CA PRO A 28 14.44 1.32 -2.53
C PRO A 28 15.08 2.68 -2.24
N VAL A 29 14.78 3.22 -1.07
CA VAL A 29 15.41 4.42 -0.54
C VAL A 29 15.98 4.07 0.83
N ALA A 30 17.29 4.28 1.00
CA ALA A 30 17.98 3.98 2.24
C ALA A 30 17.36 4.77 3.41
N GLY A 31 17.04 4.07 4.50
CA GLY A 31 16.44 4.67 5.70
C GLY A 31 14.96 5.06 5.57
N ALA A 32 14.28 4.65 4.50
CA ALA A 32 12.87 4.96 4.29
C ALA A 32 11.95 3.72 4.36
N PHE A 33 10.69 3.97 4.70
CA PHE A 33 9.61 2.99 4.56
C PHE A 33 8.82 3.23 3.28
N VAL A 34 8.32 2.15 2.70
CA VAL A 34 7.20 2.23 1.76
C VAL A 34 5.92 2.15 2.56
N VAL A 35 4.97 3.05 2.28
CA VAL A 35 3.64 3.04 2.89
C VAL A 35 2.61 2.74 1.81
N ASN A 36 1.85 1.67 1.99
CA ASN A 36 0.74 1.32 1.09
C ASN A 36 -0.59 1.28 1.84
N LEU A 37 -1.64 1.76 1.15
CA LEU A 37 -3.00 1.74 1.64
C LEU A 37 -3.74 0.56 1.02
N GLY A 38 -4.27 -0.31 1.87
CA GLY A 38 -5.13 -1.42 1.47
C GLY A 38 -6.61 -1.08 1.60
N ASP A 39 -7.46 -2.07 1.34
CA ASP A 39 -8.91 -1.93 1.16
C ASP A 39 -9.61 -1.17 2.28
N HIS A 40 -9.30 -1.43 3.56
CA HIS A 40 -9.97 -0.65 4.62
C HIS A 40 -9.71 0.86 4.50
N GLY A 41 -8.54 1.28 4.01
CA GLY A 41 -8.24 2.71 3.78
C GLY A 41 -9.08 3.27 2.63
N HIS A 42 -9.24 2.49 1.56
CA HIS A 42 -10.14 2.82 0.45
C HIS A 42 -11.58 3.01 0.93
N TYR A 43 -12.14 2.02 1.64
CA TYR A 43 -13.50 2.07 2.18
C TYR A 43 -13.71 3.21 3.18
N LEU A 44 -12.84 3.36 4.17
CA LEU A 44 -12.92 4.45 5.16
C LEU A 44 -12.90 5.84 4.49
N SER A 45 -12.20 5.97 3.37
CA SER A 45 -12.09 7.22 2.61
C SER A 45 -13.19 7.43 1.57
N ASN A 46 -14.22 6.58 1.54
CA ASN A 46 -15.26 6.58 0.52
C ASN A 46 -14.70 6.54 -0.92
N GLY A 47 -13.60 5.81 -1.13
CA GLY A 47 -12.95 5.67 -2.43
C GLY A 47 -11.94 6.76 -2.80
N ARG A 48 -11.77 7.81 -1.97
CA ARG A 48 -10.78 8.86 -2.20
C ARG A 48 -9.35 8.32 -2.28
N PHE A 49 -8.99 7.39 -1.41
CA PHE A 49 -7.71 6.67 -1.50
C PHE A 49 -7.88 5.43 -2.36
N LYS A 50 -7.16 5.37 -3.47
CA LYS A 50 -7.09 4.17 -4.30
C LYS A 50 -6.19 3.14 -3.62
N ASN A 51 -6.63 1.90 -3.57
CA ASN A 51 -5.74 0.75 -3.37
C ASN A 51 -5.04 0.45 -4.71
N ALA A 52 -3.85 -0.14 -4.63
CA ALA A 52 -3.12 -0.58 -5.80
C ALA A 52 -2.74 -2.06 -5.62
N ASP A 53 -2.90 -2.83 -6.68
CA ASP A 53 -2.30 -4.16 -6.75
C ASP A 53 -0.78 -4.01 -6.64
N HIS A 54 -0.17 -4.93 -5.90
CA HIS A 54 1.27 -4.93 -5.67
C HIS A 54 1.81 -6.35 -5.74
N GLN A 55 3.03 -6.47 -6.23
CA GLN A 55 3.72 -7.75 -6.36
C GLN A 55 5.19 -7.62 -5.98
N ALA A 56 5.76 -8.72 -5.48
CA ALA A 56 7.20 -8.86 -5.31
C ALA A 56 7.74 -9.68 -6.47
N VAL A 57 8.54 -9.07 -7.33
CA VAL A 57 9.20 -9.78 -8.44
C VAL A 57 10.50 -10.42 -7.96
N VAL A 58 10.81 -11.59 -8.51
CA VAL A 58 12.01 -12.35 -8.14
C VAL A 58 13.28 -11.73 -8.76
N ASN A 59 14.38 -11.82 -8.02
CA ASN A 59 15.71 -11.44 -8.49
C ASN A 59 16.57 -12.70 -8.58
N SER A 60 17.20 -12.95 -9.74
CA SER A 60 18.02 -14.15 -9.97
C SER A 60 19.43 -14.07 -9.37
N ASN A 61 19.88 -12.86 -9.03
CA ASN A 61 21.28 -12.58 -8.68
C ASN A 61 21.48 -12.33 -7.18
N TYR A 62 20.44 -11.89 -6.48
CA TYR A 62 20.51 -11.50 -5.08
C TYR A 62 19.32 -12.00 -4.28
N SER A 63 19.56 -12.42 -3.05
CA SER A 63 18.50 -12.67 -2.06
C SER A 63 17.95 -11.33 -1.56
N ARG A 64 16.65 -11.28 -1.30
CA ARG A 64 15.93 -10.09 -0.84
C ARG A 64 15.28 -10.36 0.52
N LEU A 65 15.41 -9.41 1.44
CA LEU A 65 14.69 -9.39 2.70
C LEU A 65 13.77 -8.16 2.79
N SER A 66 12.55 -8.37 3.29
CA SER A 66 11.64 -7.27 3.63
C SER A 66 10.87 -7.58 4.90
N ILE A 67 10.57 -6.54 5.67
CA ILE A 67 9.77 -6.61 6.89
C ILE A 67 8.51 -5.78 6.68
N ALA A 68 7.35 -6.43 6.76
CA ALA A 68 6.05 -5.79 6.62
C ALA A 68 5.32 -5.75 7.96
N THR A 69 4.79 -4.60 8.33
CA THR A 69 3.89 -4.43 9.48
C THR A 69 2.56 -3.89 8.98
N PHE A 70 1.47 -4.51 9.42
CA PHE A 70 0.12 -4.19 8.98
C PHE A 70 -0.67 -3.58 10.13
N GLN A 71 -1.14 -2.35 9.94
CA GLN A 71 -2.14 -1.75 10.80
C GLN A 71 -3.53 -2.02 10.21
N ASN A 72 -4.23 -2.92 10.88
CA ASN A 72 -5.59 -3.33 10.53
C ASN A 72 -6.58 -2.87 11.60
N PRO A 73 -7.87 -2.70 11.25
CA PRO A 73 -8.94 -2.66 12.23
C PRO A 73 -8.93 -3.93 13.11
N ALA A 74 -9.59 -3.86 14.27
CA ALA A 74 -9.85 -5.05 15.08
C ALA A 74 -10.63 -6.09 14.24
N PRO A 75 -10.44 -7.40 14.46
CA PRO A 75 -11.09 -8.45 13.67
C PRO A 75 -12.62 -8.34 13.60
N GLU A 76 -13.24 -7.85 14.67
CA GLU A 76 -14.69 -7.66 14.84
C GLU A 76 -15.18 -6.27 14.40
N ALA A 77 -14.28 -5.37 14.00
CA ALA A 77 -14.66 -4.02 13.61
C ALA A 77 -15.45 -4.02 12.29
N THR A 78 -16.57 -3.31 12.28
CA THR A 78 -17.29 -3.00 11.03
C THR A 78 -16.63 -1.79 10.36
N VAL A 79 -16.18 -1.95 9.11
CA VAL A 79 -15.56 -0.89 8.31
C VAL A 79 -16.61 -0.27 7.39
N TYR A 80 -16.76 1.06 7.44
CA TYR A 80 -17.68 1.82 6.61
C TYR A 80 -17.07 3.20 6.26
N PRO A 81 -17.56 3.88 5.22
CA PRO A 81 -17.08 5.22 4.87
C PRO A 81 -17.19 6.21 6.03
N LEU A 82 -16.09 6.91 6.33
CA LEU A 82 -16.09 7.96 7.35
C LEU A 82 -16.91 9.15 6.88
N SER A 83 -17.61 9.80 7.80
CA SER A 83 -18.33 11.04 7.49
C SER A 83 -17.36 12.10 7.02
N VAL A 84 -17.60 12.63 5.82
CA VAL A 84 -16.83 13.75 5.26
C VAL A 84 -17.28 15.03 5.97
N ARG A 85 -16.35 15.95 6.23
CA ARG A 85 -16.69 17.25 6.83
C ARG A 85 -17.54 18.06 5.87
N GLU A 86 -18.41 18.91 6.41
CA GLU A 86 -19.26 19.79 5.60
C GLU A 86 -18.39 20.64 4.65
N GLY A 87 -18.66 20.54 3.35
CA GLY A 87 -17.92 21.25 2.29
C GLY A 87 -16.79 20.45 1.61
N GLU A 88 -16.43 19.26 2.09
CA GLU A 88 -15.49 18.39 1.38
C GLU A 88 -16.23 17.53 0.33
N LYS A 89 -15.68 17.48 -0.90
CA LYS A 89 -16.18 16.56 -1.93
C LYS A 89 -15.74 15.12 -1.60
N PRO A 90 -16.62 14.12 -1.79
CA PRO A 90 -16.23 12.70 -1.72
C PRO A 90 -15.04 12.39 -2.63
#